data_AF-A0A2W6BDV7-F1
#
_entry.id   AF-A0A2W6BDV7-F1
#
_cell.length_a   1.000
_cell.length_b   1.000
_cell.length_c   1.000
_cell.angle_alpha   90.00
_cell.angle_beta   90.00
_cell.angle_gamma   90.00
#
_symmetry.space_group_name_H-M   'P 1'
#
loop_
_entity.id
_entity.type
_entity.pdbx_description
1 polymer ?
#
loop_
_entity_poly.entity_id
_entity_poly.type
_entity_poly.pdbx_seq_one_letter_code
_entity_poly.pdbx_strand_id
1 'polypeptide(L)'
;MIDVRAARERWYGFDSRLAAPPDMAELRAIYLDMMTAVGELHGLVVDCGRHHPAAVGVNEAFEEFQGGIRKVGLDMRLTSPGGFQMGLQASVEAALRTLDRIDHDA
;
A
#
# COMPACT_ATOMS: atom_id res chain seq x y z
N MET A 1 -9.70 10.15 14.17
CA MET A 1 -10.24 9.12 13.29
C MET A 1 -9.58 9.35 11.94
N ILE A 2 -8.73 8.42 11.51
CA ILE A 2 -8.09 8.50 10.20
C ILE A 2 -9.18 8.21 9.17
N ASP A 3 -9.27 9.00 8.09
CA ASP A 3 -10.32 8.89 7.09
C ASP A 3 -9.91 7.86 6.01
N VAL A 4 -10.63 6.72 5.96
CA VAL A 4 -10.40 5.64 4.97
C VAL A 4 -10.50 6.18 3.54
N ARG A 5 -11.40 7.14 3.28
CA ARG A 5 -11.55 7.75 1.96
C ARG A 5 -10.30 8.55 1.58
N ALA A 6 -9.79 9.38 2.49
CA ALA A 6 -8.59 10.17 2.25
C ALA A 6 -7.36 9.26 2.01
N ALA A 7 -7.24 8.18 2.77
CA ALA A 7 -6.21 7.17 2.54
C ALA A 7 -6.36 6.55 1.15
N ARG A 8 -7.58 6.14 0.75
CA ARG A 8 -7.84 5.56 -0.57
C ARG A 8 -7.47 6.52 -1.71
N GLU A 9 -7.88 7.79 -1.61
CA GLU A 9 -7.51 8.83 -2.59
C GLU A 9 -5.99 8.95 -2.75
N ARG A 10 -5.25 8.89 -1.62
CA ARG A 10 -3.77 8.90 -1.63
C ARG A 10 -3.19 7.68 -2.35
N TRP A 11 -3.69 6.47 -2.10
CA TRP A 11 -3.21 5.25 -2.74
C TRP A 11 -3.52 5.21 -4.25
N TYR A 12 -4.68 5.71 -4.69
CA TYR A 12 -4.95 5.92 -6.13
C TYR A 12 -4.02 6.94 -6.78
N GLY A 13 -3.53 7.92 -6.01
CA GLY A 13 -2.49 8.85 -6.46
C GLY A 13 -1.19 8.13 -6.83
N PHE A 14 -0.79 7.09 -6.09
CA PHE A 14 0.37 6.27 -6.42
C PHE A 14 0.13 5.41 -7.66
N ASP A 15 -1.05 4.80 -7.77
CA ASP A 15 -1.44 4.02 -8.96
C ASP A 15 -1.35 4.87 -10.24
N SER A 16 -1.88 6.10 -10.16
CA SER A 16 -1.84 7.06 -11.27
C SER A 16 -0.42 7.43 -11.68
N ARG A 17 0.51 7.56 -10.72
CA ARG A 17 1.94 7.83 -10.99
C ARG A 17 2.65 6.63 -11.62
N LEU A 18 2.17 5.41 -11.38
CA LEU A 18 2.71 4.16 -11.93
C LEU A 18 2.07 3.76 -13.28
N ALA A 19 1.03 4.47 -13.73
CA ALA A 19 0.28 4.13 -14.95
C ALA A 19 1.09 4.33 -16.24
N ALA A 20 1.98 5.34 -16.27
CA ALA A 20 2.99 5.48 -17.31
C ALA A 20 4.31 4.88 -16.82
N PRO A 21 5.15 4.28 -17.68
CA PRO A 21 6.46 3.73 -17.28
C PRO A 21 7.34 4.84 -16.69
N PRO A 22 7.55 4.90 -15.37
CA PRO A 22 8.35 5.95 -14.76
C PRO A 22 9.83 5.62 -14.91
N ASP A 23 10.68 6.64 -14.85
CA ASP A 23 12.10 6.40 -14.73
C ASP A 23 12.47 5.90 -13.32
N MET A 24 13.71 5.46 -13.13
CA MET A 24 14.16 4.95 -11.83
C MET A 24 14.14 5.99 -10.71
N ALA A 25 14.29 7.28 -11.02
CA ALA A 25 14.24 8.32 -10.00
C ALA A 25 12.81 8.49 -9.49
N GLU A 26 11.84 8.51 -10.40
CA GLU A 26 10.42 8.57 -10.08
C GLU A 26 9.95 7.32 -9.34
N LEU A 27 10.37 6.11 -9.76
CA LEU A 27 10.05 4.87 -9.03
C LEU A 27 10.54 4.91 -7.57
N ARG A 28 11.74 5.44 -7.33
CA ARG A 28 12.27 5.61 -5.97
C ARG A 28 11.49 6.65 -5.18
N ALA A 29 11.10 7.75 -5.81
CA ALA A 29 10.27 8.77 -5.18
C ALA A 29 8.90 8.19 -4.78
N ILE A 30 8.24 7.47 -5.68
CA ILE A 30 6.97 6.78 -5.42
C ILE A 30 7.13 5.82 -4.23
N TYR A 31 8.17 5.00 -4.22
CA TYR A 31 8.43 4.10 -3.09
C TYR A 31 8.58 4.85 -1.76
N LEU A 32 9.38 5.91 -1.72
CA LEU A 32 9.60 6.70 -0.50
C LEU A 32 8.30 7.36 -0.03
N ASP A 33 7.50 7.90 -0.94
CA ASP A 33 6.20 8.48 -0.63
C ASP A 33 5.23 7.43 -0.08
N MET A 34 5.20 6.24 -0.67
CA MET A 34 4.41 5.10 -0.17
C MET A 34 4.83 4.72 1.25
N MET A 35 6.13 4.72 1.57
CA MET A 35 6.61 4.42 2.93
C MET A 35 6.06 5.40 3.98
N THR A 36 5.80 6.67 3.60
CA THR A 36 5.14 7.62 4.51
C THR A 36 3.65 7.34 4.70
N ALA A 37 3.00 6.69 3.72
CA ALA A 37 1.58 6.30 3.78
C ALA A 37 1.36 4.96 4.52
N VAL A 38 2.39 4.12 4.68
CA VAL A 38 2.29 2.84 5.40
C VAL A 38 1.82 3.03 6.84
N GLY A 39 2.33 4.05 7.53
CA GLY A 39 1.94 4.33 8.92
C GLY A 39 0.46 4.68 9.06
N GLU A 40 -0.09 5.40 8.08
CA GLU A 40 -1.51 5.75 8.00
C GLU A 40 -2.38 4.49 7.79
N LEU A 41 -2.01 3.63 6.83
CA LEU A 41 -2.69 2.36 6.58
C LEU A 41 -2.66 1.44 7.82
N HIS A 42 -1.51 1.33 8.49
CA HIS A 42 -1.39 0.55 9.71
C HIS A 42 -2.30 1.09 10.83
N GLY A 43 -2.38 2.42 10.97
CA GLY A 43 -3.26 3.06 11.93
C GLY A 43 -4.72 2.69 11.71
N LEU A 44 -5.17 2.69 10.45
CA LEU A 44 -6.53 2.27 10.07
C LEU A 44 -6.80 0.80 10.37
N VAL A 45 -5.86 -0.10 10.07
CA VAL A 45 -5.97 -1.53 10.37
C VAL A 45 -6.11 -1.77 11.88
N VAL A 46 -5.28 -1.11 12.68
CA VAL A 46 -5.32 -1.21 14.15
C VAL A 46 -6.64 -0.65 14.70
N ASP A 47 -7.11 0.47 14.17
CA ASP A 47 -8.38 1.08 14.58
C ASP A 47 -9.57 0.15 14.25
N CYS A 48 -9.62 -0.38 13.02
CA CYS A 48 -10.59 -1.38 12.61
C CYS A 48 -10.58 -2.60 13.53
N GLY A 49 -9.41 -3.16 13.85
CA GLY A 49 -9.31 -4.32 14.74
C GLY A 49 -9.75 -4.05 16.19
N ARG A 50 -9.65 -2.80 16.67
CA ARG A 50 -10.15 -2.41 18.00
C ARG A 50 -11.67 -2.35 18.04
N HIS A 51 -12.30 -1.84 16.98
CA HIS A 51 -13.74 -1.68 16.89
C HIS A 51 -14.45 -2.95 16.39
N HIS A 52 -13.76 -3.75 15.58
CA HIS A 52 -14.26 -4.95 14.91
C HIS A 52 -13.27 -6.12 15.07
N PRO A 53 -13.13 -6.73 16.26
CA PRO A 53 -12.15 -7.79 16.52
C PRO A 53 -12.29 -9.06 15.64
N ALA A 54 -13.45 -9.23 14.98
CA ALA A 54 -13.72 -10.32 14.04
C ALA A 54 -13.25 -10.03 12.59
N ALA A 55 -12.72 -8.85 12.31
CA ALA A 55 -12.23 -8.42 11.00
C ALA A 55 -10.87 -9.06 10.64
N VAL A 56 -10.79 -10.39 10.66
CA VAL A 56 -9.56 -11.16 10.39
C VAL A 56 -9.04 -10.88 8.97
N GLY A 57 -9.94 -10.66 8.01
CA GLY A 57 -9.59 -10.38 6.61
C GLY A 57 -8.83 -9.07 6.39
N VAL A 58 -8.99 -8.08 7.29
CA VAL A 58 -8.21 -6.83 7.25
C VAL A 58 -6.74 -7.09 7.57
N ASN A 59 -6.45 -7.91 8.58
CA ASN A 59 -5.08 -8.24 8.96
C ASN A 59 -4.39 -9.06 7.88
N GLU A 60 -5.07 -10.05 7.29
CA GLU A 60 -4.53 -10.86 6.19
C GLU A 60 -4.16 -9.99 4.98
N ALA A 61 -5.05 -9.07 4.58
CA ALA A 61 -4.79 -8.15 3.48
C ALA A 61 -3.61 -7.21 3.78
N PHE A 62 -3.49 -6.75 5.03
CA PHE A 62 -2.40 -5.88 5.44
C PHE A 62 -1.05 -6.62 5.51
N GLU A 63 -1.03 -7.88 5.94
CA GLU A 63 0.18 -8.72 5.93
C GLU A 63 0.69 -8.96 4.49
N GLU A 64 -0.21 -9.20 3.53
CA GLU A 64 0.14 -9.30 2.12
C GLU A 64 0.80 -8.00 1.62
N PHE A 65 0.21 -6.85 1.94
CA PHE A 65 0.78 -5.55 1.64
C PHE A 65 2.18 -5.37 2.25
N GLN A 66 2.34 -5.68 3.53
CA GLN A 66 3.64 -5.58 4.22
C GLN A 66 4.70 -6.49 3.60
N GLY A 67 4.32 -7.71 3.20
CA GLY A 67 5.19 -8.63 2.50
C GLY A 67 5.64 -8.09 1.14
N GLY A 68 4.70 -7.53 0.37
CA GLY A 68 4.95 -6.92 -0.93
C GLY A 68 5.92 -5.74 -0.84
N ILE A 69 5.59 -4.74 -0.01
CA ILE A 69 6.38 -3.50 0.07
C ILE A 69 7.81 -3.74 0.60
N ARG A 70 8.01 -4.76 1.46
CA ARG A 70 9.35 -5.17 1.90
C ARG A 70 10.17 -5.76 0.77
N LYS A 71 9.57 -6.60 -0.09
CA LYS A 71 10.25 -7.14 -1.29
C LYS A 71 10.64 -6.02 -2.24
N VAL A 72 9.74 -5.07 -2.46
CA VAL A 72 10.01 -3.86 -3.25
C VAL A 72 11.21 -3.08 -2.70
N GLY A 73 11.30 -2.89 -1.39
CA GLY A 73 12.45 -2.23 -0.76
C GLY A 73 13.78 -2.96 -0.95
N LEU A 74 13.76 -4.29 -1.08
CA LEU A 74 14.92 -5.11 -1.43
C LEU A 74 15.24 -4.96 -2.93
N ASP A 75 14.23 -4.99 -3.78
CA ASP A 75 14.34 -4.89 -5.24
C ASP A 75 14.86 -3.52 -5.69
N MET A 76 14.44 -2.43 -5.02
CA MET A 76 14.95 -1.07 -5.27
C MET A 76 16.50 -0.99 -5.24
N ARG A 77 17.15 -1.92 -4.53
CA ARG A 77 18.61 -2.02 -4.39
C ARG A 77 19.26 -2.95 -5.40
N LEU A 78 18.50 -3.84 -6.06
CA LEU A 78 19.04 -5.02 -6.75
C LEU A 78 18.50 -5.25 -8.19
N THR A 79 17.41 -4.62 -8.63
CA THR A 79 16.69 -5.03 -9.86
C THR A 79 16.54 -3.96 -10.95
N SER A 80 15.91 -4.35 -12.07
CA SER A 80 15.59 -3.53 -13.24
C SER A 80 14.34 -2.64 -13.00
N PRO A 81 14.19 -1.52 -13.73
CA PRO A 81 13.07 -0.59 -13.55
C PRO A 81 11.70 -1.24 -13.68
N GLY A 82 11.53 -2.18 -14.62
CA GLY A 82 10.27 -2.88 -14.82
C GLY A 82 9.88 -3.77 -13.64
N GLY A 83 10.84 -4.48 -13.05
CA GLY A 83 10.57 -5.30 -11.84
C GLY A 83 10.19 -4.42 -10.65
N PHE A 84 10.86 -3.29 -10.49
CA PHE A 84 10.55 -2.34 -9.43
C PHE A 84 9.16 -1.71 -9.59
N GLN A 85 8.78 -1.31 -10.82
CA GLN A 85 7.44 -0.81 -11.13
C GLN A 85 6.36 -1.84 -10.83
N MET A 86 6.52 -3.09 -11.31
CA MET A 86 5.56 -4.17 -11.06
C MET A 86 5.37 -4.42 -9.55
N GLY A 87 6.46 -4.41 -8.79
CA GLY A 87 6.39 -4.57 -7.34
C GLY A 87 5.65 -3.42 -6.64
N LEU A 88 5.89 -2.17 -7.07
CA LEU A 88 5.16 -1.01 -6.55
C LEU A 88 3.67 -1.10 -6.88
N GLN A 89 3.31 -1.46 -8.11
CA GLN A 89 1.91 -1.65 -8.53
C GLN A 89 1.21 -2.71 -7.68
N ALA A 90 1.82 -3.89 -7.52
CA ALA A 90 1.27 -4.95 -6.68
C ALA A 90 1.10 -4.51 -5.21
N SER A 91 2.01 -3.67 -4.71
CA SER A 91 1.91 -3.11 -3.35
C SER A 91 0.77 -2.10 -3.24
N VAL A 92 0.55 -1.25 -4.25
CA VAL A 92 -0.60 -0.33 -4.28
C VAL A 92 -1.91 -1.11 -4.31
N GLU A 93 -2.02 -2.13 -5.14
CA GLU A 93 -3.22 -2.99 -5.20
C GLU A 93 -3.51 -3.66 -3.85
N ALA A 94 -2.49 -4.20 -3.16
CA ALA A 94 -2.66 -4.81 -1.85
C ALA A 94 -3.11 -3.79 -0.77
N ALA A 95 -2.59 -2.57 -0.82
CA ALA A 95 -3.03 -1.49 0.07
C ALA A 95 -4.50 -1.10 -0.19
N LEU A 96 -4.91 -0.98 -1.45
CA LEU A 96 -6.30 -0.70 -1.82
C LEU A 96 -7.23 -1.84 -1.36
N ARG A 97 -6.83 -3.10 -1.56
CA ARG A 97 -7.58 -4.27 -1.04
C ARG A 97 -7.73 -4.22 0.48
N THR A 98 -6.70 -3.78 1.21
CA THR A 98 -6.75 -3.62 2.66
C THR A 98 -7.80 -2.57 3.04
N LEU A 99 -7.82 -1.41 2.36
CA LEU A 99 -8.81 -0.36 2.60
C LEU A 99 -10.24 -0.81 2.26
N ASP A 100 -10.41 -1.56 1.17
CA ASP A 100 -11.71 -2.14 0.80
C ASP A 100 -12.22 -3.13 1.86
N ARG A 101 -11.31 -3.89 2.50
CA ARG A 101 -11.66 -4.75 3.62
C ARG A 101 -12.06 -3.96 4.86
N ILE A 102 -11.39 -2.85 5.15
CA ILE A 102 -11.75 -1.98 6.27
C ILE A 102 -13.17 -1.43 6.07
N ASP A 103 -13.50 -0.94 4.87
CA ASP A 103 -14.86 -0.45 4.59
C ASP A 103 -15.94 -1.55 4.66
N HIS A 104 -15.59 -2.81 4.37
CA HIS A 104 -16.52 -3.92 4.44
C HIS A 104 -16.76 -4.40 5.88
N ASP A 105 -15.71 -4.38 6.72
CA ASP A 105 -15.72 -4.96 8.06
C ASP A 105 -16.03 -3.94 9.18
N ALA A 106 -15.95 -2.62 8.88
CA ALA A 106 -16.32 -1.50 9.77
C ALA A 106 -17.83 -1.17 9.71
#